data_AF-A0A2D6E5R1-F1
#
_entry.id   AF-A0A2D6E5R1-F1
#
_cell.length_a   1.000
_cell.length_b   1.000
_cell.length_c   1.000
_cell.angle_alpha   90.00
_cell.angle_beta   90.00
_cell.angle_gamma   90.00
#
_symmetry.space_group_name_H-M   'P 1'
#
loop_
_entity.id
_entity.type
_entity.pdbx_description
1 polymer ?
#
loop_
_entity_poly.entity_id
_entity_poly.type
_entity_poly.pdbx_seq_one_letter_code
_entity_poly.pdbx_strand_id
1 'polypeptide(L)'
;MPKITHNMSNTPTYKSWTAMKQRCLNSKTKYYYLYGGKGIKIHTGWLSSFENFLEDMGERPGIEYSIHRVDSEGNYAPDNCEWITKSENCSLAFKNKKRGSLSEEHKRKLSLSQIRRKLPEEIKNKMSKSRLGKKHSIETKQRMSEAQKRRYNK
;
A
#
# COMPACT_ATOMS: atom_id res chain seq x y z
N MET A 1 36.07 8.40 -25.73
CA MET A 1 35.33 8.88 -24.54
C MET A 1 35.31 7.76 -23.51
N PRO A 2 35.97 7.90 -22.35
CA PRO A 2 35.88 6.88 -21.31
C PRO A 2 34.43 6.77 -20.83
N LYS A 3 33.91 5.55 -20.72
CA LYS A 3 32.59 5.31 -20.13
C LYS A 3 32.72 5.58 -18.63
N ILE A 4 32.10 6.65 -18.15
CA ILE A 4 31.98 6.92 -16.72
C ILE A 4 31.11 5.79 -16.15
N THR A 5 31.71 4.90 -15.37
CA THR A 5 31.00 3.83 -14.67
C THR A 5 30.83 4.27 -13.22
N HIS A 6 29.60 4.55 -12.80
CA HIS A 6 29.29 5.08 -11.47
C HIS A 6 29.47 4.07 -10.31
N ASN A 7 30.29 3.03 -10.43
CA ASN A 7 30.52 1.94 -9.44
C ASN A 7 29.27 1.25 -8.84
N MET A 8 28.06 1.64 -9.24
CA MET A 8 26.78 1.24 -8.65
C MET A 8 25.94 0.34 -9.58
N SER A 9 26.50 -0.15 -10.68
CA SER A 9 25.76 -0.92 -11.69
C SER A 9 25.06 -2.19 -11.16
N ASN A 10 25.47 -2.69 -9.99
CA ASN A 10 24.84 -3.85 -9.33
C ASN A 10 23.92 -3.48 -8.15
N THR A 11 23.73 -2.19 -7.87
CA THR A 11 22.95 -1.75 -6.71
C THR A 11 21.44 -1.84 -6.95
N PRO A 12 20.67 -2.05 -5.88
CA PRO A 12 19.23 -1.84 -5.83
C PRO A 12 18.73 -0.56 -6.52
N THR A 13 19.43 0.56 -6.29
CA THR A 13 19.10 1.88 -6.82
C THR A 13 19.25 1.92 -8.34
N TYR A 14 20.39 1.46 -8.86
CA TYR A 14 20.63 1.40 -10.30
C TYR A 14 19.67 0.46 -11.04
N LYS A 15 19.35 -0.69 -10.44
CA LYS A 15 18.33 -1.62 -10.97
C LYS A 15 16.95 -0.95 -11.07
N SER A 16 16.62 -0.07 -10.14
CA SER A 16 15.34 0.66 -10.15
C SER A 16 15.31 1.73 -11.26
N TRP A 17 16.39 2.47 -11.45
CA TRP A 17 16.56 3.44 -12.54
C TRP A 17 16.51 2.79 -13.93
N THR A 18 17.25 1.69 -14.11
CA THR A 18 17.21 0.93 -15.38
C THR A 18 15.82 0.35 -15.65
N ALA A 19 15.14 -0.20 -14.64
CA ALA A 19 13.78 -0.70 -14.78
C ALA A 19 12.79 0.43 -15.17
N MET A 20 12.93 1.63 -14.60
CA MET A 20 12.16 2.81 -15.01
C MET A 20 12.36 3.11 -16.50
N LYS A 21 13.62 3.17 -16.98
CA LYS A 21 13.93 3.38 -18.40
C LYS A 21 13.32 2.30 -19.29
N GLN A 22 13.38 1.04 -18.88
CA GLN A 22 12.76 -0.07 -19.63
C GLN A 22 11.24 0.10 -19.77
N ARG A 23 10.53 0.49 -18.70
CA ARG A 23 9.08 0.70 -18.74
C ARG A 23 8.67 1.81 -19.73
N CYS A 24 9.41 2.93 -19.75
CA CYS A 24 9.05 4.09 -20.57
C CYS A 24 9.59 4.05 -22.00
N LEU A 25 10.72 3.40 -22.26
CA LEU A 25 11.43 3.55 -23.53
C LEU A 25 11.47 2.27 -24.37
N ASN A 26 11.28 1.09 -23.75
CA ASN A 26 11.38 -0.17 -24.47
C ASN A 26 9.99 -0.71 -24.84
N SER A 27 9.58 -0.45 -26.08
CA SER A 27 8.31 -0.90 -26.67
C SER A 27 8.13 -2.42 -26.73
N LYS A 28 9.20 -3.19 -26.63
CA LYS A 28 9.15 -4.66 -26.59
C LYS A 28 8.79 -5.22 -25.22
N THR A 29 8.81 -4.40 -24.17
CA THR A 29 8.45 -4.88 -22.83
C THR A 29 6.95 -5.05 -22.70
N LYS A 30 6.51 -6.12 -22.03
CA LYS A 30 5.09 -6.37 -21.75
C LYS A 30 4.39 -5.27 -20.96
N TYR A 31 5.14 -4.34 -20.35
CA TYR A 31 4.60 -3.24 -19.56
C TYR A 31 4.60 -1.91 -20.31
N TYR A 32 5.22 -1.81 -21.49
CA TYR A 32 5.36 -0.55 -22.21
C TYR A 32 4.03 0.16 -22.42
N TYR A 33 2.97 -0.59 -22.79
CA TYR A 33 1.64 -0.05 -23.03
C TYR A 33 1.04 0.69 -21.82
N LEU A 34 1.46 0.38 -20.59
CA LEU A 34 1.02 1.04 -19.35
C LEU A 34 1.82 2.32 -19.03
N TYR A 35 2.99 2.50 -19.67
CA TYR A 35 3.93 3.57 -19.36
C TYR A 35 4.27 4.34 -20.63
N GLY A 36 5.31 3.94 -21.36
CA GLY A 36 5.74 4.63 -22.58
C GLY A 36 4.63 4.73 -23.63
N GLY A 37 3.82 3.67 -23.78
CA GLY A 37 2.66 3.65 -24.68
C GLY A 37 1.52 4.59 -24.25
N LYS A 38 1.45 4.99 -22.97
CA LYS A 38 0.56 6.06 -22.48
C LYS A 38 1.15 7.46 -22.64
N GLY A 39 2.41 7.58 -23.08
CA GLY A 39 3.12 8.85 -23.16
C GLY A 39 3.79 9.28 -21.85
N ILE A 40 3.94 8.40 -20.86
CA ILE A 40 4.65 8.70 -19.61
C ILE A 40 6.15 8.81 -19.89
N LYS A 41 6.71 10.00 -19.63
CA LYS A 41 8.12 10.33 -19.88
C LYS A 41 8.95 10.25 -18.60
N ILE A 42 10.27 10.35 -18.78
CA ILE A 42 11.26 10.42 -17.71
C ILE A 42 11.88 11.82 -17.77
N HIS A 43 12.13 12.43 -16.62
CA HIS A 43 12.85 13.68 -16.47
C HIS A 43 14.17 13.62 -17.25
N THR A 44 14.48 14.69 -17.99
CA THR A 44 15.61 14.71 -18.93
C THR A 44 16.94 14.44 -18.23
N GLY A 45 17.14 15.02 -17.04
CA GLY A 45 18.33 14.79 -16.22
C GLY A 45 18.51 13.33 -15.80
N TRP A 46 17.41 12.65 -15.45
CA TRP A 46 17.43 11.22 -15.11
C TRP A 46 17.62 10.34 -16.34
N LEU A 47 17.15 10.79 -17.50
CA LEU A 47 17.35 10.06 -18.74
C LEU A 47 18.83 10.02 -19.13
N SER A 48 19.51 11.16 -18.97
CA SER A 48 20.91 11.36 -19.34
C SER A 48 21.91 10.80 -18.34
N SER A 49 21.61 10.80 -17.04
CA SER A 49 22.57 10.43 -15.98
C SER A 49 21.88 9.70 -14.83
N PHE A 50 22.56 8.65 -14.34
CA PHE A 50 22.15 7.95 -13.12
C PHE A 50 22.47 8.76 -11.87
N GLU A 51 23.54 9.55 -11.90
CA GLU A 51 23.98 10.43 -10.82
C GLU A 51 22.91 11.47 -10.50
N ASN A 52 22.32 12.11 -11.52
CA ASN A 52 21.18 13.02 -11.32
C ASN A 52 19.98 12.32 -10.67
N PHE A 53 19.69 11.08 -11.09
CA PHE A 53 18.64 10.29 -10.46
C PHE A 53 18.97 9.98 -8.99
N LEU A 54 20.23 9.64 -8.71
CA LEU A 54 20.70 9.32 -7.36
C LEU A 54 20.71 10.55 -6.45
N GLU A 55 21.07 11.73 -6.97
CA GLU A 55 21.04 13.00 -6.24
C GLU A 55 19.62 13.38 -5.85
N ASP A 56 18.67 13.29 -6.79
CA ASP A 56 17.27 13.64 -6.54
C ASP A 56 16.53 12.63 -5.65
N MET A 57 16.74 11.33 -5.85
CA MET A 57 16.00 10.27 -5.16
C MET A 57 16.71 9.70 -3.93
N GLY A 58 18.03 9.90 -3.82
CA GLY A 58 18.87 9.17 -2.88
C GLY A 58 18.97 7.66 -3.19
N GLU A 59 19.68 6.95 -2.31
CA GLU A 59 19.77 5.49 -2.39
C GLU A 59 18.43 4.84 -2.03
N ARG A 60 18.11 3.73 -2.71
CA ARG A 60 16.94 2.93 -2.36
C ARG A 60 17.08 2.40 -0.93
N PRO A 61 16.19 2.75 0.02
CA PRO A 61 16.43 2.49 1.45
C PRO A 61 16.48 1.00 1.83
N GLY A 62 15.80 0.13 1.06
CA GLY A 62 15.70 -1.29 1.37
C GLY A 62 15.25 -2.14 0.18
N ILE A 63 15.13 -3.45 0.40
CA ILE A 63 14.69 -4.42 -0.62
C ILE A 63 13.19 -4.32 -0.92
N GLU A 64 12.42 -3.92 0.09
CA GLU A 64 10.98 -3.74 0.10
C GLU A 64 10.51 -2.46 -0.58
N TYR A 65 11.43 -1.54 -0.84
CA TYR A 65 11.17 -0.26 -1.48
C TYR A 65 11.18 -0.37 -3.00
N SER A 66 10.33 0.41 -3.63
CA SER A 66 10.23 0.56 -5.08
C SER A 66 9.91 2.01 -5.43
N ILE A 67 10.30 2.43 -6.63
CA ILE A 67 9.96 3.76 -7.13
C ILE A 67 8.46 3.83 -7.40
N HIS A 68 7.78 4.77 -6.73
CA HIS A 68 6.38 5.06 -6.90
C HIS A 68 6.21 6.45 -7.50
N ARG A 69 5.19 6.59 -8.35
CA ARG A 69 4.75 7.90 -8.82
C ARG A 69 3.54 8.35 -8.00
N VAL A 70 3.64 9.51 -7.36
CA VAL A 70 2.59 10.06 -6.49
C VAL A 70 1.32 10.31 -7.30
N ASP A 71 1.46 10.97 -8.46
CA ASP A 71 0.48 11.00 -9.53
C ASP A 71 0.77 9.90 -10.56
N SER A 72 -0.16 8.94 -10.66
CA SER A 72 -0.02 7.79 -11.54
C SER A 72 0.01 8.13 -13.03
N GLU A 73 -0.65 9.22 -13.42
CA GLU A 73 -0.69 9.71 -14.80
C GLU A 73 0.45 10.68 -15.12
N GLY A 74 1.17 11.15 -14.09
CA GLY A 74 2.34 12.00 -14.22
C GLY A 74 3.61 11.27 -14.68
N ASN A 75 4.64 12.07 -15.02
CA ASN A 75 5.95 11.59 -15.48
C ASN A 75 6.82 11.05 -14.33
N TYR A 76 7.90 10.33 -14.65
CA TYR A 76 8.97 10.09 -13.69
C TYR A 76 9.82 11.34 -13.54
N ALA A 77 9.69 12.05 -12.42
CA ALA A 77 10.40 13.27 -12.10
C ALA A 77 10.58 13.41 -10.58
N PRO A 78 11.56 14.21 -10.10
CA PRO A 78 11.86 14.35 -8.67
C PRO A 78 10.65 14.75 -7.82
N ASP A 79 9.79 15.60 -8.35
CA ASP A 79 8.57 16.11 -7.71
C ASP A 79 7.40 15.10 -7.71
N ASN A 80 7.47 14.07 -8.54
CA ASN A 80 6.43 13.07 -8.69
C ASN A 80 6.89 11.66 -8.33
N CYS A 81 8.08 11.49 -7.76
CA CYS A 81 8.64 10.17 -7.46
C CYS A 81 9.13 10.08 -6.03
N GLU A 82 8.82 8.95 -5.40
CA GLU A 82 9.27 8.64 -4.04
C GLU A 82 9.57 7.15 -3.90
N TRP A 83 10.40 6.82 -2.91
CA TRP A 83 10.59 5.43 -2.48
C TRP A 83 9.47 5.05 -1.53
N ILE A 84 8.68 4.04 -1.90
CA ILE A 84 7.70 3.46 -0.99
C ILE A 84 7.83 1.96 -0.93
N THR A 85 7.40 1.41 0.20
CA THR A 85 7.28 -0.03 0.37
C THR A 85 6.09 -0.57 -0.41
N LYS A 86 6.14 -1.86 -0.74
CA LYS A 86 4.99 -2.57 -1.35
C LYS A 86 3.71 -2.47 -0.49
N SER A 87 3.85 -2.45 0.84
CA SER A 87 2.73 -2.35 1.78
C SER A 87 2.05 -0.97 1.70
N GLU A 88 2.85 0.09 1.65
CA GLU A 88 2.37 1.46 1.49
C GLU A 88 1.69 1.65 0.14
N ASN A 89 2.29 1.16 -0.96
CA ASN A 89 1.69 1.26 -2.29
C ASN A 89 0.29 0.62 -2.34
N CYS A 90 0.14 -0.58 -1.75
CA CYS A 90 -1.17 -1.21 -1.60
C CYS A 90 -2.14 -0.33 -0.80
N SER A 91 -1.70 0.18 0.36
CA SER A 91 -2.52 1.02 1.23
C SER A 91 -2.98 2.31 0.54
N LEU A 92 -2.11 2.97 -0.22
CA LEU A 92 -2.42 4.15 -1.02
C LEU A 92 -3.44 3.83 -2.12
N ALA A 93 -3.28 2.69 -2.82
CA ALA A 93 -4.25 2.24 -3.81
C ALA A 93 -5.65 1.99 -3.20
N PHE A 94 -5.73 1.53 -1.94
CA PHE A 94 -7.00 1.39 -1.23
C PHE A 94 -7.61 2.73 -0.83
N LYS A 95 -6.79 3.71 -0.41
CA LYS A 95 -7.25 5.07 -0.08
C LYS A 95 -7.76 5.82 -1.30
N ASN A 96 -7.08 5.70 -2.44
CA ASN A 96 -7.40 6.41 -3.68
C ASN A 96 -8.58 5.79 -4.44
N LYS A 97 -8.96 4.54 -4.12
CA LYS A 97 -10.23 3.99 -4.58
C LYS A 97 -11.37 4.69 -3.86
N LYS A 98 -11.99 5.69 -4.52
CA LYS A 98 -13.37 6.08 -4.22
C LYS A 98 -14.24 4.85 -4.37
N ARG A 99 -14.57 4.18 -3.28
CA ARG A 99 -15.61 3.16 -3.29
C ARG A 99 -16.91 3.90 -3.60
N GLY A 100 -17.47 3.66 -4.77
CA GLY A 100 -18.85 4.08 -5.05
C GLY A 100 -19.75 3.56 -3.94
N SER A 101 -20.82 4.31 -3.62
CA SER A 101 -21.80 3.84 -2.65
C SER A 101 -22.30 2.46 -3.08
N LEU A 102 -22.36 1.51 -2.14
CA LEU A 102 -22.99 0.22 -2.39
C LEU A 102 -24.40 0.45 -2.96
N SER A 103 -24.80 -0.34 -3.96
CA SER A 103 -26.18 -0.28 -4.45
C SER A 103 -27.15 -0.66 -3.34
N GLU A 104 -28.37 -0.12 -3.39
CA GLU A 104 -29.41 -0.44 -2.40
C GLU A 104 -29.68 -1.94 -2.30
N GLU A 105 -29.63 -2.66 -3.42
CA GLU A 105 -29.75 -4.12 -3.44
C GLU A 105 -28.63 -4.80 -2.65
N HIS A 106 -27.37 -4.35 -2.82
CA HIS A 106 -26.23 -4.88 -2.09
C HIS A 106 -26.34 -4.58 -0.59
N LYS A 107 -26.76 -3.37 -0.21
CA LYS A 107 -27.04 -3.00 1.18
C LYS A 107 -28.11 -3.92 1.79
N ARG A 108 -29.17 -4.22 1.03
CA ARG A 108 -30.25 -5.12 1.45
C ARG A 108 -29.77 -6.55 1.67
N LYS A 109 -28.99 -7.11 0.74
CA LYS A 109 -28.40 -8.47 0.89
C LYS A 109 -27.48 -8.57 2.09
N LEU A 110 -26.65 -7.55 2.34
CA LEU A 110 -25.80 -7.48 3.54
C LEU A 110 -26.62 -7.42 4.83
N SER A 111 -27.66 -6.57 4.87
CA SER A 111 -28.58 -6.47 6.00
C SER A 111 -29.27 -7.80 6.31
N LEU A 112 -29.82 -8.47 5.29
CA LEU A 112 -30.46 -9.78 5.43
C LEU A 112 -29.50 -10.87 5.91
N SER A 113 -28.25 -10.85 5.45
CA SER A 113 -27.20 -11.76 5.91
C SER A 113 -26.84 -11.52 7.39
N GLN A 114 -26.72 -10.26 7.81
CA GLN A 114 -26.47 -9.90 9.21
C GLN A 114 -27.66 -10.27 10.12
N ILE A 115 -28.89 -10.11 9.64
CA ILE A 115 -30.10 -10.54 10.35
C ILE A 115 -30.12 -12.05 10.51
N ARG A 116 -29.78 -12.83 9.47
CA ARG A 116 -29.65 -14.30 9.56
C ARG A 116 -28.55 -14.76 10.52
N ARG A 117 -27.52 -13.93 10.75
CA ARG A 117 -26.47 -14.17 11.76
C ARG A 117 -26.89 -13.84 13.18
N LYS A 118 -28.08 -13.26 13.43
CA LYS A 118 -28.59 -13.14 14.80
C LYS A 118 -28.82 -14.54 15.35
N LEU A 119 -28.02 -14.91 16.35
CA LEU A 119 -28.19 -16.14 17.09
C LEU A 119 -29.66 -16.25 17.55
N PRO A 120 -30.30 -17.41 17.36
CA PRO A 120 -31.62 -17.66 17.91
C PRO A 120 -31.67 -17.30 19.40
N GLU A 121 -32.78 -16.74 19.84
CA GLU A 121 -32.94 -16.22 21.21
C GLU A 121 -32.64 -17.28 22.26
N GLU A 122 -32.97 -18.55 21.95
CA GLU A 122 -32.67 -19.70 22.79
C GLU A 122 -31.16 -19.91 22.99
N ILE A 123 -30.33 -19.74 21.95
CA ILE A 123 -28.87 -19.87 22.06
C ILE A 123 -28.29 -18.70 22.86
N LYS A 124 -28.80 -17.48 22.66
CA LYS A 124 -28.42 -16.33 23.50
C LYS A 124 -28.75 -16.58 24.97
N ASN A 125 -29.94 -17.13 25.24
CA ASN A 125 -30.38 -17.45 26.60
C ASN A 125 -29.52 -18.55 27.23
N LYS A 126 -29.15 -19.60 26.47
CA LYS A 126 -28.21 -20.64 26.93
C LYS A 126 -26.82 -20.05 27.23
N MET A 127 -26.30 -19.17 26.37
CA MET A 127 -25.03 -18.49 26.61
C MET A 127 -25.06 -17.50 27.79
N SER A 128 -26.20 -16.83 28.01
CA SER A 128 -26.41 -15.91 29.13
C SER A 128 -26.46 -16.68 30.46
N LYS A 129 -27.27 -17.74 30.52
CA LYS A 129 -27.38 -18.63 31.69
C LYS A 129 -26.04 -19.29 32.05
N SER A 130 -25.23 -19.69 31.06
CA SER A 130 -23.91 -20.30 31.33
C SER A 130 -22.84 -19.34 31.84
N ARG A 131 -23.11 -18.02 31.76
CA ARG A 131 -22.26 -16.94 32.30
C ARG A 131 -22.77 -16.41 33.64
N LEU A 132 -24.02 -16.66 34.00
CA LEU A 132 -24.61 -16.21 35.26
C LEU A 132 -23.78 -16.76 36.45
N GLY A 133 -23.32 -15.87 37.33
CA GLY A 133 -22.53 -16.25 38.52
C GLY A 133 -21.02 -16.41 38.30
N LYS A 134 -20.51 -16.41 37.07
CA LYS A 134 -19.06 -16.45 36.82
C LYS A 134 -18.43 -15.08 37.05
N LYS A 135 -17.57 -14.97 38.08
CA LYS A 135 -16.75 -13.77 38.33
C LYS A 135 -15.37 -13.96 37.71
N HIS A 136 -14.93 -12.98 36.93
CA HIS A 136 -13.55 -12.93 36.45
C HIS A 136 -12.56 -12.75 37.61
N SER A 137 -11.38 -13.36 37.49
CA SER A 137 -10.28 -13.15 38.43
C SER A 137 -9.85 -11.68 38.44
N ILE A 138 -9.26 -11.24 39.54
CA ILE A 138 -8.77 -9.87 39.72
C ILE A 138 -7.76 -9.53 38.61
N GLU A 139 -6.83 -10.44 38.32
CA GLU A 139 -5.84 -10.29 37.25
C GLU A 139 -6.49 -10.11 35.87
N THR A 140 -7.55 -10.88 35.56
CA THR A 140 -8.29 -10.75 34.30
C THR A 140 -8.97 -9.39 34.20
N LYS A 141 -9.56 -8.89 35.30
CA LYS A 141 -10.17 -7.57 35.36
C LYS A 141 -9.15 -6.45 35.13
N GLN A 142 -7.95 -6.58 35.69
CA GLN A 142 -6.86 -5.62 35.50
C GLN A 142 -6.40 -5.58 34.04
N ARG A 143 -6.13 -6.75 33.42
CA ARG A 143 -5.76 -6.84 31.99
C ARG A 143 -6.82 -6.23 31.07
N MET A 144 -8.11 -6.49 31.34
CA MET A 144 -9.21 -5.92 30.57
C MET A 144 -9.27 -4.39 30.71
N SER A 145 -9.07 -3.85 31.91
CA SER A 145 -9.04 -2.40 32.17
C SER A 145 -7.89 -1.70 31.44
N GLU A 146 -6.69 -2.28 31.47
CA GLU A 146 -5.52 -1.75 30.74
C GLU A 146 -5.73 -1.74 29.22
N ALA A 147 -6.30 -2.82 28.67
CA ALA A 147 -6.63 -2.89 27.25
C ALA A 147 -7.65 -1.81 26.83
N GLN A 148 -8.58 -1.46 27.72
CA GLN A 148 -9.59 -0.44 27.48
C GLN A 148 -8.99 0.98 27.52
N LYS A 149 -8.09 1.25 28.47
CA LYS A 149 -7.34 2.52 28.54
C LYS A 149 -6.47 2.74 27.30
N ARG A 150 -5.79 1.70 26.79
CA ARG A 150 -5.00 1.77 25.54
C ARG A 150 -5.83 2.14 24.31
N ARG A 151 -7.12 1.80 24.30
CA ARG A 151 -8.04 2.12 23.20
C ARG A 151 -8.53 3.57 23.22
N TYR A 152 -8.65 4.18 24.40
CA TYR A 152 -9.18 5.54 24.55
C TYR A 152 -8.10 6.63 24.46
N ASN A 153 -6.83 6.24 24.59
CA ASN A 153 -5.67 7.13 24.53
C ASN A 153 -4.95 7.09 23.16
N LYS A 154 -5.67 6.76 22.09
CA LYS A 154 -5.17 6.73 20.70
C LYS A 154 -6.07 7.58 19.83
#